data_AF-A0A847CL92-F1
#
_entry.id   AF-A0A847CL92-F1
#
_cell.length_a   1.000
_cell.length_b   1.000
_cell.length_c   1.000
_cell.angle_alpha   90.00
_cell.angle_beta   90.00
_cell.angle_gamma   90.00
#
_symmetry.space_group_name_H-M   'P 1'
#
loop_
_entity.id
_entity.type
_entity.pdbx_description
1 polymer ?
#
loop_
_entity_poly.entity_id
_entity_poly.type
_entity_poly.pdbx_seq_one_letter_code
_entity_poly.pdbx_strand_id
1 'polypeptide(L)' 'MDIRKKLEDEIARKRKLIEDSQIILEKIPGHLRQSQQLAIDIYKREFGVLESELTKLEENSKITNV' A
#
# COMPACT_ATOMS: atom_id res chain seq x y z
N MET A 1 -15.87 -7.04 12.32
CA MET A 1 -14.60 -7.39 11.63
C MET A 1 -13.50 -6.54 12.23
N ASP A 2 -12.44 -7.17 12.71
CA ASP A 2 -11.30 -6.52 13.37
C ASP A 2 -10.67 -5.43 12.48
N ILE A 3 -10.42 -4.26 13.06
CA ILE A 3 -9.82 -3.10 12.38
C ILE A 3 -8.40 -3.45 11.94
N ARG A 4 -7.64 -4.21 12.74
CA ARG A 4 -6.30 -4.67 12.37
C ARG A 4 -6.35 -5.50 11.09
N LYS A 5 -7.21 -6.52 11.07
CA LYS A 5 -7.39 -7.39 9.90
C LYS A 5 -7.80 -6.61 8.65
N LYS A 6 -8.68 -5.61 8.78
CA LYS A 6 -9.05 -4.72 7.66
C LYS A 6 -7.84 -4.02 7.06
N LEU A 7 -6.95 -3.53 7.93
CA LEU A 7 -5.77 -2.77 7.54
C LEU A 7 -4.73 -3.67 6.87
N GLU A 8 -4.47 -4.85 7.46
CA GLU A 8 -3.61 -5.90 6.88
C GLU A 8 -4.11 -6.34 5.49
N ASP A 9 -5.41 -6.57 5.35
CA ASP A 9 -6.03 -6.96 4.08
C ASP A 9 -5.87 -5.86 3.01
N GLU A 10 -5.99 -4.58 3.39
CA GLU A 10 -5.79 -3.46 2.45
C GLU A 10 -4.32 -3.28 2.07
N ILE A 11 -3.40 -3.43 3.02
CA ILE A 11 -1.95 -3.43 2.76
C ILE A 11 -1.60 -4.53 1.75
N ALA A 12 -2.13 -5.75 1.94
CA ALA A 12 -1.91 -6.85 1.02
C ALA A 12 -2.45 -6.55 -0.38
N ARG A 13 -3.65 -5.96 -0.48
CA ARG A 13 -4.23 -5.52 -1.76
C ARG A 13 -3.39 -4.46 -2.46
N LYS A 14 -2.96 -3.42 -1.74
CA LYS A 14 -2.13 -2.33 -2.27
C LYS A 14 -0.77 -2.82 -2.74
N ARG A 15 -0.14 -3.72 -1.98
CA ARG A 15 1.15 -4.34 -2.37
C ARG A 15 1.03 -5.04 -3.72
N LYS A 16 0.02 -5.90 -3.87
CA LYS A 16 -0.24 -6.60 -5.13
C LYS A 16 -0.53 -5.63 -6.29
N LEU A 17 -1.33 -4.58 -6.04
CA LEU A 17 -1.63 -3.57 -7.05
C LEU A 17 -0.37 -2.84 -7.55
N ILE A 18 0.57 -2.53 -6.64
CA ILE A 18 1.85 -1.92 -6.99
C ILE A 18 2.69 -2.86 -7.84
N GLU A 19 2.82 -4.13 -7.43
CA GLU A 19 3.56 -5.16 -8.17
C GLU A 19 2.99 -5.35 -9.58
N ASP A 20 1.67 -5.53 -9.70
CA ASP A 20 0.97 -5.67 -10.98
C ASP A 20 1.17 -4.42 -11.86
N SER A 21 1.12 -3.22 -11.26
CA SER A 21 1.32 -1.95 -11.97
C SER A 21 2.76 -1.78 -12.48
N GLN A 22 3.75 -2.25 -11.74
CA GLN A 22 5.16 -2.24 -12.16
C GLN A 22 5.39 -3.19 -13.34
N ILE A 23 4.78 -4.38 -13.32
CA ILE A 23 4.82 -5.31 -14.46
C ILE A 23 4.18 -4.69 -15.71
N ILE A 24 3.08 -3.93 -15.54
CA ILE A 24 2.44 -3.21 -16.65
C ILE A 24 3.34 -2.11 -17.20
N LEU A 25 4.08 -1.39 -16.34
CA LEU A 25 4.98 -0.30 -16.75
C LEU A 25 6.03 -0.75 -17.78
N GLU A 26 6.51 -1.99 -17.67
CA GLU A 26 7.45 -2.60 -18.61
C GLU A 26 6.83 -2.90 -19.98
N LYS A 27 5.50 -3.07 -20.03
CA LYS A 27 4.75 -3.52 -21.22
C LYS A 27 4.08 -2.39 -22.00
N ILE A 28 3.91 -1.21 -21.39
CA ILE A 28 3.18 -0.10 -22.03
C ILE A 28 4.08 0.79 -22.90
N PRO A 29 3.51 1.43 -23.95
CA PRO A 29 4.20 2.39 -24.77
C PRO A 29 4.85 3.54 -23.96
N GLY A 30 6.01 4.01 -24.41
CA GLY A 30 6.80 5.03 -23.70
C GLY A 30 6.01 6.29 -23.33
N HIS A 31 5.09 6.74 -24.18
CA HIS A 31 4.27 7.93 -23.93
C HIS A 31 3.23 7.74 -22.82
N LEU A 32 2.88 6.50 -22.45
CA LEU A 32 1.97 6.21 -21.33
C LEU A 32 2.73 5.95 -20.02
N ARG A 33 4.03 5.67 -20.08
CA ARG A 33 4.84 5.33 -18.89
C ARG A 33 4.80 6.38 -17.80
N GLN A 34 4.81 7.66 -18.16
CA GLN A 34 4.79 8.73 -17.15
C GLN A 34 3.49 8.71 -16.34
N SER A 35 2.35 8.53 -17.00
CA SER A 35 1.06 8.45 -16.31
C SER A 35 0.96 7.22 -15.41
N GLN A 36 1.47 6.07 -15.87
CA GLN A 36 1.51 4.85 -15.07
C GLN A 36 2.48 4.96 -13.89
N GLN A 37 3.64 5.61 -14.08
CA GLN A 37 4.60 5.86 -13.01
C GLN A 37 4.00 6.76 -11.93
N LEU A 38 3.27 7.81 -12.32
CA LEU A 38 2.56 8.67 -11.38
C LEU A 38 1.53 7.87 -10.55
N ALA A 39 0.77 6.97 -11.18
CA ALA A 39 -0.17 6.11 -10.47
C ALA A 39 0.55 5.18 -9.46
N ILE A 40 1.68 4.58 -9.85
CA ILE A 40 2.51 3.75 -8.95
C ILE A 40 3.00 4.57 -7.75
N ASP A 41 3.44 5.81 -7.97
CA ASP A 41 3.95 6.67 -6.90
C ASP A 41 2.85 7.05 -5.91
N ILE A 42 1.62 7.29 -6.39
CA ILE A 42 0.44 7.49 -5.54
C ILE A 42 0.16 6.24 -4.71
N TYR A 43 0.14 5.06 -5.33
CA TYR A 43 -0.11 3.80 -4.60
C TYR A 43 0.95 3.52 -3.54
N LYS A 44 2.24 3.79 -3.81
CA LYS A 44 3.31 3.68 -2.83
C LYS A 44 3.11 4.63 -1.64
N ARG A 45 2.67 5.86 -1.90
CA ARG A 45 2.37 6.82 -0.83
C ARG A 45 1.21 6.35 0.05
N GLU A 46 0.11 5.90 -0.56
CA GLU A 46 -1.05 5.37 0.16
C GLU A 46 -0.67 4.12 0.96
N PHE A 47 0.12 3.22 0.38
CA PHE A 47 0.64 2.03 1.04
C PHE A 47 1.46 2.40 2.30
N GLY A 48 2.37 3.37 2.19
CA GLY A 48 3.15 3.83 3.34
C GLY A 48 2.31 4.46 4.46
N VAL A 49 1.19 5.12 4.12
CA VAL A 49 0.24 5.63 5.12
C VAL A 49 -0.40 4.46 5.89
N LEU A 50 -0.85 3.42 5.18
CA LEU A 50 -1.47 2.24 5.79
C LEU A 50 -0.48 1.47 6.69
N GLU A 51 0.77 1.30 6.26
CA GLU A 51 1.80 0.67 7.10
C GLU A 51 2.09 1.48 8.37
N SER A 52 2.12 2.82 8.25
CA SER A 52 2.27 3.69 9.42
C SER A 52 1.08 3.59 10.37
N GLU A 53 -0.15 3.52 9.85
CA GLU A 53 -1.35 3.31 10.67
C GLU A 53 -1.34 1.96 11.39
N LEU A 54 -0.88 0.90 10.73
CA LEU A 54 -0.78 -0.43 11.32
C LEU A 54 0.23 -0.42 12.47
N THR A 55 1.38 0.20 12.24
CA THR A 55 2.44 0.35 13.25
C THR A 55 1.90 1.07 14.49
N LYS A 56 1.20 2.19 14.32
CA LYS A 56 0.56 2.93 15.43
C LYS A 56 -0.46 2.09 16.18
N LEU A 57 -1.25 1.29 15.45
CA LEU A 57 -2.26 0.42 16.04
C LEU A 57 -1.61 -0.71 16.86
N GLU A 58 -0.51 -1.26 16.39
CA GLU A 58 0.29 -2.25 17.13
C GLU A 58 0.97 -1.67 18.37
N GLU A 59 1.52 -0.46 18.29
CA GLU A 59 2.12 0.25 19.41
C GLU A 59 1.08 0.55 20.50
N ASN A 60 -0.10 1.07 20.13
CA ASN A 60 -1.20 1.32 21.06
C ASN A 60 -1.71 0.03 21.71
N SER A 61 -1.76 -1.06 20.94
CA SER A 61 -2.11 -2.38 21.47
C SER A 61 -1.09 -2.92 22.48
N LYS A 62 0.18 -2.53 22.40
CA LYS A 62 1.21 -2.90 23.38
C LYS A 62 1.11 -2.06 24.64
N ILE A 63 0.80 -0.77 24.52
CA ILE A 63 0.65 0.17 25.65
C ILE A 63 -0.54 -0.22 26.54
N THR A 64 -1.63 -0.73 25.96
CA THR A 64 -2.87 -1.03 26.71
C THR A 64 -2.82 -2.37 27.48
N ASN A 65 -1.79 -3.19 27.26
CA ASN A 65 -1.61 -4.49 27.91
C ASN A 65 -0.58 -4.46 29.07
N VAL A 66 -0.26 -3.26 29.58
CA VAL A 66 0.58 -3.01 30.77
C VAL A 66 -0.27 -2.34 31.83
#